data_AF-A0A6N8HPM3-F1
#
_entry.id   AF-A0A6N8HPM3-F1
#
_cell.length_a   1.000
_cell.length_b   1.000
_cell.length_c   1.000
_cell.angle_alpha   90.00
_cell.angle_beta   90.00
_cell.angle_gamma   90.00
#
_symmetry.space_group_name_H-M   'P 1'
#
loop_
_entity.id
_entity.type
_entity.pdbx_description
1 polymer ?
#
loop_
_entity_poly.entity_id
_entity_poly.type
_entity_poly.pdbx_seq_one_letter_code
_entity_poly.pdbx_strand_id
1 'polypeptide(L)' 'MRAVNNTDKKEIQIQASYSEAHFIGEALSSHRFLVQRLYGMNSEEEKYIDELLYAIRNPSVKKRRHESEKDSLEMEI' A
#
# COMPACT_ATOMS: atom_id res chain seq x y z
N MET A 1 9.68 1.93 7.79
CA MET A 1 9.06 2.43 6.54
C MET A 1 10.14 2.69 5.51
N ARG A 2 9.91 2.31 4.26
CA ARG A 2 10.79 2.62 3.11
C ARG A 2 9.93 3.06 1.93
N ALA A 3 10.30 4.15 1.28
CA ALA A 3 9.70 4.58 0.02
C ALA A 3 10.70 4.36 -1.12
N VAL A 4 10.27 3.72 -2.20
CA VAL A 4 11.03 3.54 -3.43
C VAL A 4 10.31 4.31 -4.53
N ASN A 5 10.98 5.32 -5.09
CA ASN A 5 10.46 6.05 -6.23
C ASN A 5 10.83 5.28 -7.51
N ASN A 6 9.83 4.81 -8.24
CA ASN A 6 10.01 4.23 -9.56
C ASN A 6 9.64 5.29 -10.60
N THR A 7 10.64 6.04 -11.05
CA THR A 7 10.48 7.15 -12.00
C THR A 7 9.92 6.71 -13.34
N ASP A 8 10.28 5.51 -13.80
CA ASP A 8 9.84 4.97 -15.09
C ASP A 8 8.35 4.68 -15.10
N LYS A 9 7.82 4.21 -13.96
CA LYS A 9 6.39 3.92 -13.77
C LYS A 9 5.59 5.10 -13.22
N LYS A 10 6.25 6.20 -12.86
CA LYS A 10 5.65 7.35 -12.14
C LYS A 10 4.91 6.91 -10.87
N GLU A 11 5.49 5.95 -10.15
CA GLU A 11 4.90 5.34 -8.96
C GLU A 11 5.85 5.48 -7.77
N ILE A 12 5.28 5.72 -6.58
CA ILE A 12 6.02 5.61 -5.31
C ILE A 12 5.52 4.36 -4.61
N GLN A 13 6.43 3.40 -4.39
CA GLN A 13 6.13 2.19 -3.64
C GLN A 13 6.52 2.38 -2.18
N ILE A 14 5.54 2.31 -1.28
CA ILE A 14 5.75 2.42 0.16
C ILE A 14 5.71 1.02 0.77
N GLN A 15 6.82 0.62 1.39
CA GLN A 15 6.91 -0.57 2.23
C GLN A 15 6.79 -0.12 3.70
N ALA A 16 5.71 -0.53 4.35
CA ALA A 16 5.40 -0.18 5.72
C ALA A 16 5.14 -1.45 6.54
N SER A 17 5.54 -1.44 7.81
CA SER A 17 5.04 -2.42 8.77
C SER A 17 3.54 -2.24 9.02
N TYR A 18 2.91 -3.19 9.72
CA TYR A 18 1.50 -3.06 10.08
C TYR A 18 1.22 -1.80 10.93
N SER A 19 2.07 -1.50 11.92
CA SER A 19 1.91 -0.30 12.77
C SER A 19 2.12 0.99 11.98
N GLU A 20 3.06 1.00 11.04
CA GLU A 20 3.29 2.14 10.15
C GLU A 20 2.11 2.35 9.20
N ALA A 21 1.55 1.27 8.62
CA ALA A 21 0.37 1.33 7.78
C ALA A 21 -0.86 1.85 8.54
N HIS A 22 -0.99 1.50 9.82
CA HIS A 22 -2.03 2.05 10.69
C HIS A 22 -1.94 3.57 10.81
N PHE A 23 -0.75 4.12 11.11
CA PHE A 23 -0.54 5.57 11.17
C PHE A 23 -0.84 6.30 9.85
N ILE A 24 -0.46 5.69 8.72
CA ILE A 24 -0.81 6.24 7.39
C ILE A 24 -2.33 6.27 7.21
N GLY A 25 -3.04 5.21 7.64
CA GLY A 25 -4.50 5.15 7.61
C GLY A 25 -5.17 6.21 8.48
N GLU A 26 -4.63 6.52 9.66
CA GLU A 26 -5.14 7.60 10.50
C GLU A 26 -4.94 8.98 9.84
N ALA A 27 -3.73 9.24 9.32
CA ALA A 27 -3.43 10.49 8.63
C ALA A 27 -4.34 10.73 7.41
N LEU A 28 -4.58 9.69 6.61
CA LEU A 28 -5.52 9.75 5.48
C LEU A 28 -6.96 9.98 5.92
N SER A 29 -7.39 9.36 7.03
CA SER A 29 -8.71 9.57 7.60
C SER A 29 -8.90 11.04 8.04
N SER A 30 -7.89 11.64 8.68
CA SER A 30 -7.89 13.07 9.01
C SER A 30 -7.90 13.96 7.77
N HIS A 31 -7.11 13.61 6.76
CA HIS A 31 -7.05 14.37 5.51
C HIS A 31 -8.38 14.35 4.75
N ARG A 32 -9.08 13.21 4.76
CA ARG A 32 -10.43 13.07 4.18
C ARG A 32 -11.40 14.13 4.69
N PHE A 33 -11.40 14.41 6.00
CA PHE A 33 -12.25 15.45 6.58
C PHE A 33 -11.90 16.85 6.07
N LEU A 34 -10.62 17.14 5.81
CA LEU A 34 -10.21 18.41 5.21
C LEU A 34 -10.68 18.51 3.77
N VAL A 35 -10.53 17.43 2.99
CA VAL A 35 -10.99 17.38 1.59
C VAL A 35 -12.51 17.57 1.50
N GLN A 36 -13.29 16.89 2.35
CA GLN A 36 -14.74 17.07 2.41
C GLN A 36 -15.15 18.53 2.70
N ARG A 37 -14.39 19.24 3.54
CA ARG A 37 -14.63 20.67 3.82
C ARG A 37 -14.30 21.58 2.66
N LEU A 38 -13.28 21.25 1.86
CA LEU A 38 -12.79 22.10 0.77
C LEU A 38 -13.55 21.86 -0.54
N TYR A 39 -13.81 20.59 -0.87
CA TYR A 39 -14.34 20.16 -2.16
C TYR A 39 -15.75 19.55 -2.08
N GLY A 40 -16.30 19.42 -0.87
CA GLY A 40 -17.57 18.75 -0.63
C GLY A 40 -17.45 17.23 -0.55
N MET A 41 -18.54 16.62 -0.09
CA MET A 41 -18.67 15.16 -0.04
C MET A 41 -18.79 14.57 -1.44
N ASN A 42 -18.22 13.40 -1.64
CA ASN A 42 -18.11 12.65 -2.89
C ASN A 42 -17.29 13.32 -3.99
N SER A 43 -16.40 14.24 -3.63
CA SER A 43 -15.37 14.75 -4.54
C SER A 43 -14.47 13.61 -5.03
N GLU A 44 -13.87 13.77 -6.22
CA GLU A 44 -12.95 12.77 -6.76
C GLU A 44 -11.74 12.57 -5.84
N GLU A 45 -11.29 13.63 -5.19
CA GLU A 45 -10.24 13.61 -4.18
C GLU A 45 -10.63 12.78 -2.95
N GLU A 46 -11.88 12.90 -2.47
CA GLU A 46 -12.36 12.09 -1.35
C GLU A 46 -12.41 10.61 -1.73
N LYS A 47 -12.93 10.30 -2.92
CA LYS A 47 -13.01 8.91 -3.43
C LYS A 47 -11.64 8.28 -3.51
N TYR A 48 -10.65 9.02 -4.01
CA TYR A 48 -9.27 8.55 -4.08
C TYR A 48 -8.69 8.25 -2.68
N ILE A 49 -8.98 9.09 -1.69
CA ILE A 49 -8.58 8.83 -0.30
C ILE A 49 -9.26 7.57 0.25
N ASP A 50 -10.54 7.34 -0.06
CA ASP A 50 -11.28 6.15 0.36
C ASP A 50 -10.71 4.87 -0.27
N GLU A 51 -10.28 4.92 -1.53
CA GLU A 51 -9.59 3.81 -2.19
C GLU A 51 -8.24 3.48 -1.52
N LEU A 52 -7.46 4.50 -1.16
CA LEU A 52 -6.20 4.32 -0.45
C LEU A 52 -6.42 3.71 0.94
N LEU A 53 -7.41 4.21 1.69
CA LEU A 53 -7.78 3.68 3.00
C LEU A 53 -8.21 2.22 2.90
N TYR A 54 -8.97 1.86 1.87
CA TYR A 54 -9.36 0.48 1.61
C TYR A 54 -8.14 -0.40 1.35
N ALA A 55 -7.21 0.03 0.49
CA ALA A 55 -6.01 -0.72 0.16
C ALA A 55 -5.08 -0.94 1.38
N ILE A 56 -4.96 0.06 2.25
CA ILE A 56 -4.16 -0.01 3.48
C ILE A 56 -4.78 -0.99 4.49
N ARG A 57 -6.11 -0.95 4.67
CA ARG A 57 -6.83 -1.80 5.64
C ARG A 57 -6.99 -3.23 5.16
N ASN A 58 -6.96 -3.43 3.84
CA ASN A 58 -7.15 -4.73 3.21
C ASN A 58 -5.91 -5.05 2.35
N PRO A 59 -4.73 -5.21 2.98
CA PRO A 59 -3.53 -5.54 2.23
C PRO A 59 -3.77 -6.87 1.50
N SER A 60 -3.70 -6.84 0.18
CA SER A 60 -3.77 -8.08 -0.60
C SER A 60 -2.63 -8.99 -0.14
N VAL A 61 -2.98 -10.12 0.49
CA VAL A 61 -2.01 -11.17 0.76
C VAL A 61 -1.64 -11.76 -0.59
N LYS A 62 -0.69 -11.12 -1.30
CA LYS A 62 0.04 -11.82 -2.35
C LYS A 62 0.74 -12.96 -1.64
N LYS A 63 0.16 -14.15 -1.69
CA LYS A 63 0.84 -15.40 -1.33
C LYS A 63 2.19 -15.33 -2.04
N ARG A 64 3.26 -15.19 -1.27
CA ARG A 64 4.60 -15.46 -1.81
C ARG A 64 4.47 -16.87 -2.40
N ARG A 65 4.64 -17.03 -3.71
CA ARG A 65 4.96 -18.35 -4.23
C ARG A 65 6.24 -18.74 -3.48
N HIS A 66 6.17 -19.80 -2.70
CA HIS A 66 7.35 -20.48 -2.19
C HIS A 66 8.09 -21.03 -3.43
N GLU A 67 8.89 -20.19 -4.07
CA GLU A 67 10.00 -20.64 -4.90
C GLU A 67 11.14 -20.94 -3.93
N SER A 68 11.01 -22.03 -3.19
CA SER A 68 12.09 -22.57 -2.35
C SER A 68 11.90 -24.08 -2.21
N GLU A 69 11.90 -24.78 -3.34
CA GLU A 69 12.04 -26.24 -3.37
C GLU A 69 12.30 -26.61 -4.84
N LYS A 70 13.54 -26.40 -5.31
CA LYS A 70 14.10 -27.10 -6.48
C LYS A 70 15.59 -26.90 -6.76
N ASP A 71 16.32 -26.09 -5.98
CA ASP A 71 17.78 -25.92 -6.17
C ASP A 71 18.64 -26.66 -5.12
N SER A 72 18.13 -27.72 -4.50
CA SER A 72 18.87 -28.50 -3.49
C SER A 72 18.95 -30.00 -3.77
N LEU A 73 18.71 -30.43 -5.02
CA LEU A 73 18.75 -31.85 -5.40
C LEU A 73 19.61 -32.16 -6.65
N GLU A 74 20.45 -31.22 -7.10
CA GLU A 74 21.47 -31.48 -8.15
C GLU A 74 22.91 -31.25 -7.65
N MET A 75 23.19 -31.60 -6.39
CA MET A 75 24.58 -31.79 -5.90
C MET A 75 24.73 -33.13 -5.17
N GLU A 76 24.27 -34.20 -5.79
CA GLU A 76 24.83 -35.54 -5.57
C GLU A 76 25.01 -36.21 -6.94
N ILE A 77 26.14 -35.90 -7.59
CA ILE A 77 26.84 -36.81 -8.52
C ILE A 77 28.24 -36.98 -7.95
#